data_AF-A0AAC8THJ3-F1
#
_entry.id   AF-A0AAC8THJ3-F1
#
_cell.length_a   1.000
_cell.length_b   1.000
_cell.length_c   1.000
_cell.angle_alpha   90.00
_cell.angle_beta   90.00
_cell.angle_gamma   90.00
#
_symmetry.space_group_name_H-M   'P 1'
#
loop_
_entity.id
_entity.type
_entity.pdbx_description
1 polymer ?
#
loop_
_entity_poly.entity_id
_entity_poly.type
_entity_poly.pdbx_seq_one_letter_code
_entity_poly.pdbx_strand_id
1 'polypeptide(L)'
;MQGLLAGDPAPWRARIHATARDNVWAMDSQRLWAWEGQAWRIALEGQGELFAVWTHGAKDTWVAGAEKLLHWDGESWQEHPTPGFTASALWGAWRRDLWAVGRKGSTAALFHWDGGEWREVSSDALVGIGSLEAVAGRCASEVYVAGSGGALLHWDGATWSRMTLPTTMNLYGVATVGKELWVSGGQGAILRQPRPAR
;
A
#
# COMPACT_ATOMS: atom_id res chain seq x y z
N MET A 1 -18.49 -2.40 -38.23
CA MET A 1 -18.13 -1.10 -37.63
C MET A 1 -18.99 -0.90 -36.38
N GLN A 2 -18.41 -1.05 -35.19
CA GLN A 2 -18.69 -0.26 -33.98
C GLN A 2 -17.72 -0.74 -32.89
N GLY A 3 -17.01 0.24 -32.32
CA GLY A 3 -15.77 0.07 -31.57
C GLY A 3 -15.99 -0.44 -30.16
N LEU A 4 -15.05 -1.30 -29.75
CA LEU A 4 -14.90 -1.80 -28.39
C LEU A 4 -14.61 -0.63 -27.43
N LEU A 5 -15.29 -0.64 -26.30
CA LEU A 5 -15.11 0.29 -25.19
C LEU A 5 -13.65 0.31 -24.73
N ALA A 6 -13.10 1.52 -24.61
CA ALA A 6 -11.84 1.78 -23.94
C ALA A 6 -12.01 1.41 -22.44
N GLY A 7 -11.32 0.36 -22.01
CA GLY A 7 -11.32 -0.12 -20.64
C GLY A 7 -9.92 -0.58 -20.22
N ASP A 8 -9.31 0.26 -19.38
CA ASP A 8 -8.29 -0.03 -18.36
C ASP A 8 -6.87 -0.50 -18.77
N PRO A 9 -5.82 0.30 -18.52
CA PRO A 9 -4.43 -0.12 -18.65
C PRO A 9 -3.83 -0.49 -17.29
N ALA A 10 -3.86 -1.75 -16.84
CA ALA A 10 -2.93 -2.19 -15.79
C ALA A 10 -2.61 -3.71 -15.72
N PRO A 11 -2.03 -4.35 -16.75
CA PRO A 11 -1.71 -5.78 -16.71
C PRO A 11 -0.42 -6.17 -15.94
N TRP A 12 0.09 -5.44 -14.92
CA TRP A 12 1.38 -5.82 -14.28
C TRP A 12 1.65 -5.43 -12.82
N ARG A 13 0.67 -5.36 -11.91
CA ARG A 13 0.97 -5.13 -10.48
C ARG A 13 1.37 -6.40 -9.73
N ALA A 14 2.50 -7.02 -10.12
CA ALA A 14 3.16 -7.97 -9.24
C ALA A 14 3.69 -7.22 -7.99
N ARG A 15 3.47 -7.78 -6.80
CA ARG A 15 4.00 -7.26 -5.53
C ARG A 15 4.77 -8.35 -4.82
N ILE A 16 5.93 -7.99 -4.27
CA ILE A 16 6.73 -8.85 -3.41
C ILE A 16 6.94 -8.13 -2.08
N HIS A 17 6.71 -8.83 -0.98
CA HIS A 17 7.11 -8.41 0.36
C HIS A 17 7.94 -9.51 1.02
N ALA A 18 9.08 -9.16 1.57
CA ALA A 18 10.00 -10.10 2.19
C ALA A 18 10.41 -9.58 3.57
N THR A 19 10.34 -10.45 4.58
CA THR A 19 10.82 -10.13 5.94
C THR A 19 11.97 -11.02 6.38
N ALA A 20 12.16 -12.18 5.76
CA ALA A 20 13.27 -13.09 5.99
C ALA A 20 13.56 -13.92 4.72
N ARG A 21 14.68 -14.67 4.72
CA ARG A 21 15.08 -15.53 3.58
C ARG A 21 14.08 -16.67 3.31
N ASP A 22 13.32 -17.03 4.31
CA ASP A 22 12.30 -18.08 4.36
C ASP A 22 10.89 -17.51 4.56
N ASN A 23 10.72 -16.19 4.45
CA ASN A 23 9.42 -15.53 4.55
C ASN A 23 9.30 -14.44 3.48
N VAL A 24 8.98 -14.89 2.26
CA VAL A 24 8.74 -14.03 1.10
C VAL A 24 7.36 -14.32 0.57
N TRP A 25 6.60 -13.25 0.33
CA TRP A 25 5.26 -13.32 -0.22
C TRP A 25 5.23 -12.58 -1.54
N ALA A 26 4.71 -13.25 -2.56
CA ALA A 26 4.59 -12.72 -3.90
C ALA A 26 3.14 -12.83 -4.34
N MET A 27 2.67 -11.85 -5.09
CA MET A 27 1.29 -11.81 -5.55
C MET A 27 1.23 -11.49 -7.02
N ASP A 28 0.39 -12.24 -7.74
CA ASP A 28 -0.08 -11.95 -9.09
C ASP A 28 -1.56 -11.53 -9.04
N SER A 29 -2.18 -11.29 -10.20
CA SER A 29 -3.56 -10.79 -10.26
C SER A 29 -4.62 -11.74 -9.68
N GLN A 30 -4.28 -13.00 -9.39
CA GLN A 30 -5.24 -14.03 -8.98
C GLN A 30 -4.76 -14.86 -7.78
N ARG A 31 -3.47 -14.85 -7.47
CA ARG A 31 -2.85 -15.73 -6.47
C ARG A 31 -1.87 -15.00 -5.58
N LEU A 32 -1.87 -15.43 -4.32
CA LEU A 32 -0.81 -15.14 -3.38
C LEU A 32 0.06 -16.39 -3.21
N TRP A 33 1.36 -16.21 -3.32
CA TRP A 33 2.38 -17.23 -3.18
C TRP A 33 3.19 -16.97 -1.92
N ALA A 34 3.47 -18.03 -1.16
CA ALA A 34 4.36 -18.01 0.00
C ALA A 34 5.62 -18.83 -0.31
N TRP A 35 6.79 -18.25 -0.06
CA TRP A 35 8.07 -18.96 -0.06
C TRP A 35 8.37 -19.43 1.36
N GLU A 36 8.54 -20.74 1.52
CA GLU A 36 8.78 -21.39 2.82
C GLU A 36 10.23 -21.90 2.93
N GLY A 37 11.18 -21.22 2.28
CA GLY A 37 12.62 -21.53 2.37
C GLY A 37 13.15 -22.57 1.38
N GLN A 38 12.29 -23.43 0.83
CA GLN A 38 12.69 -24.43 -0.18
C GLN A 38 11.78 -24.47 -1.42
N ALA A 39 10.51 -24.13 -1.27
CA ALA A 39 9.54 -24.14 -2.35
C ALA A 39 8.52 -23.00 -2.19
N TRP A 40 7.92 -22.61 -3.31
CA TRP A 40 6.75 -21.76 -3.35
C TRP A 40 5.49 -22.61 -3.21
N ARG A 41 4.51 -22.10 -2.46
CA ARG A 41 3.16 -22.66 -2.35
C ARG A 41 2.12 -21.58 -2.63
N ILE A 42 1.02 -21.96 -3.27
CA ILE A 42 -0.16 -21.10 -3.37
C ILE A 42 -0.79 -20.99 -1.98
N ALA A 43 -0.78 -19.79 -1.42
CA ALA A 43 -1.32 -19.51 -0.10
C ALA A 43 -2.77 -19.02 -0.14
N LEU A 44 -3.15 -18.30 -1.20
CA LEU A 44 -4.53 -17.93 -1.53
C LEU A 44 -4.72 -17.97 -3.05
N GLU A 45 -5.91 -18.36 -3.46
CA GLU A 45 -6.40 -18.24 -4.83
C GLU A 45 -7.90 -17.94 -4.84
N GLY A 46 -8.40 -17.39 -5.95
CA GLY A 46 -9.83 -17.16 -6.15
C GLY A 46 -10.42 -16.04 -5.28
N GLN A 47 -9.59 -15.15 -4.73
CA GLN A 47 -10.04 -14.06 -3.86
C GLN A 47 -10.43 -12.78 -4.60
N GLY A 48 -10.43 -12.79 -5.93
CA GLY A 48 -10.57 -11.56 -6.73
C GLY A 48 -9.26 -10.79 -6.78
N GLU A 49 -9.35 -9.51 -7.15
CA GLU A 49 -8.15 -8.67 -7.35
C GLU A 49 -7.54 -8.25 -6.02
N LEU A 50 -6.35 -8.77 -5.73
CA LEU A 50 -5.50 -8.34 -4.62
C LEU A 50 -4.38 -7.44 -5.17
N PHE A 51 -4.03 -6.39 -4.43
CA PHE A 51 -3.12 -5.33 -4.88
C PHE A 51 -1.97 -5.04 -3.93
N ALA A 52 -2.09 -5.45 -2.65
CA ALA A 52 -1.12 -5.16 -1.63
C ALA A 52 -0.92 -6.34 -0.68
N VAL A 53 0.31 -6.48 -0.18
CA VAL A 53 0.69 -7.47 0.84
C VAL A 53 1.67 -6.84 1.82
N TRP A 54 1.45 -7.09 3.11
CA TRP A 54 2.38 -6.76 4.19
C TRP A 54 2.49 -7.94 5.14
N THR A 55 3.70 -8.21 5.65
CA THR A 55 3.94 -9.35 6.55
C THR A 55 4.81 -8.98 7.75
N HIS A 56 4.59 -9.65 8.87
CA HIS A 56 5.39 -9.57 10.08
C HIS A 56 5.64 -10.96 10.66
N GLY A 57 6.61 -11.67 10.09
CA GLY A 57 6.82 -13.09 10.36
C GLY A 57 5.82 -13.97 9.59
N ALA A 58 5.86 -15.28 9.83
CA ALA A 58 5.13 -16.27 9.01
C ALA A 58 3.64 -16.41 9.37
N LYS A 59 3.21 -15.82 10.48
CA LYS A 59 1.86 -15.95 11.05
C LYS A 59 1.09 -14.63 11.13
N ASP A 60 1.57 -13.62 10.41
CA ASP A 60 0.94 -12.30 10.40
C ASP A 60 1.14 -11.71 9.02
N THR A 61 0.21 -12.02 8.12
CA THR A 61 0.22 -11.54 6.74
C THR A 61 -1.11 -10.88 6.43
N TRP A 62 -1.05 -9.64 5.99
CA TRP A 62 -2.20 -8.88 5.52
C TRP A 62 -2.15 -8.79 4.00
N VAL A 63 -3.27 -9.07 3.34
CA VAL A 63 -3.46 -8.79 1.92
C VAL A 63 -4.69 -7.94 1.71
N ALA A 64 -4.58 -6.98 0.80
CA ALA A 64 -5.65 -6.07 0.50
C ALA A 64 -5.81 -5.89 -1.01
N GLY A 65 -7.04 -5.58 -1.43
CA GLY A 65 -7.42 -5.56 -2.83
C GLY A 65 -8.62 -4.66 -3.11
N ALA A 66 -9.37 -4.99 -4.16
CA ALA A 66 -10.63 -4.36 -4.49
C ALA A 66 -11.69 -4.70 -3.43
N GLU A 67 -11.95 -3.76 -2.52
CA GLU A 67 -12.95 -3.90 -1.43
C GLU A 67 -12.77 -5.20 -0.64
N LYS A 68 -11.51 -5.58 -0.42
CA LYS A 68 -11.17 -6.81 0.28
C LYS A 68 -9.92 -6.61 1.13
N LEU A 69 -9.96 -7.18 2.34
CA LEU A 69 -8.87 -7.20 3.29
C LEU A 69 -8.88 -8.53 4.02
N LEU A 70 -7.79 -9.29 3.88
CA LEU A 70 -7.63 -10.60 4.51
C LEU A 70 -6.42 -10.58 5.43
N HIS A 71 -6.52 -11.30 6.55
CA HIS A 71 -5.46 -11.50 7.53
C HIS A 71 -5.19 -12.98 7.74
N TRP A 72 -3.93 -13.38 7.61
CA TRP A 72 -3.44 -14.69 8.00
C TRP A 72 -2.91 -14.63 9.43
N ASP A 73 -3.54 -15.38 10.32
CA ASP A 73 -3.19 -15.46 11.74
C ASP A 73 -2.18 -16.59 12.07
N GLY A 74 -1.74 -17.33 11.05
CA GLY A 74 -0.89 -18.52 11.20
C GLY A 74 -1.62 -19.85 11.10
N GLU A 75 -2.95 -19.85 11.11
CA GLU A 75 -3.81 -21.03 11.03
C GLU A 75 -4.83 -20.91 9.90
N SER A 76 -5.45 -19.75 9.76
CA SER A 76 -6.50 -19.49 8.78
C SER A 76 -6.47 -18.05 8.24
N TRP A 77 -7.07 -17.86 7.07
CA TRP A 77 -7.32 -16.54 6.51
C TRP A 77 -8.67 -16.02 7.02
N GLN A 78 -8.65 -14.83 7.61
CA GLN A 78 -9.82 -14.14 8.10
C GLN A 78 -10.10 -12.91 7.23
N GLU A 79 -11.35 -12.71 6.85
CA GLU A 79 -11.77 -11.49 6.15
C GLU A 79 -12.14 -10.40 7.16
N HIS A 80 -11.55 -9.23 6.99
CA HIS A 80 -11.85 -8.05 7.80
C HIS A 80 -12.83 -7.14 7.06
N PRO A 81 -13.80 -6.51 7.78
CA PRO A 81 -14.72 -5.58 7.16
C PRO A 81 -13.99 -4.44 6.43
N THR A 82 -14.22 -4.31 5.13
CA THR A 82 -13.75 -3.17 4.33
C THR A 82 -14.91 -2.23 4.04
N PRO A 83 -14.88 -0.96 4.46
CA PRO A 83 -15.96 0.00 4.22
C PRO A 83 -16.01 0.54 2.77
N GLY A 84 -15.89 -0.33 1.77
CA GLY A 84 -15.95 0.04 0.34
C GLY A 84 -14.70 0.76 -0.17
N PHE A 85 -13.53 0.50 0.42
CA PHE A 85 -12.26 1.06 -0.06
C PHE A 85 -11.48 0.02 -0.85
N THR A 86 -10.84 0.45 -1.92
CA THR A 86 -9.86 -0.34 -2.68
C THR A 86 -8.47 0.03 -2.18
N ALA A 87 -7.73 -0.95 -1.65
CA ALA A 87 -6.38 -0.74 -1.16
C ALA A 87 -5.36 -0.88 -2.29
N SER A 88 -4.51 0.12 -2.51
CA SER A 88 -3.41 0.09 -3.47
C SER A 88 -2.10 -0.40 -2.85
N ALA A 89 -1.90 -0.12 -1.55
CA ALA A 89 -0.68 -0.47 -0.84
C ALA A 89 -0.92 -0.66 0.66
N LEU A 90 -0.08 -1.50 1.28
CA LEU A 90 0.00 -1.75 2.71
C LEU A 90 1.43 -1.49 3.18
N TRP A 91 1.57 -0.91 4.37
CA TRP A 91 2.83 -0.81 5.08
C TRP A 91 2.56 -0.84 6.57
N GLY A 92 3.51 -1.29 7.38
CA GLY A 92 3.38 -1.25 8.83
C GLY A 92 4.73 -1.18 9.53
N ALA A 93 4.77 -0.43 10.62
CA ALA A 93 5.93 -0.39 11.51
C ALA A 93 5.99 -1.65 12.38
N TRP A 94 4.83 -2.19 12.73
CA TRP A 94 4.67 -3.36 13.59
C TRP A 94 3.27 -3.96 13.44
N ARG A 95 3.00 -5.16 14.00
CA ARG A 95 1.69 -5.86 13.92
C ARG A 95 0.47 -5.09 14.46
N ARG A 96 0.69 -3.99 15.17
CA ARG A 96 -0.36 -3.13 15.74
C ARG A 96 -0.30 -1.69 15.21
N ASP A 97 0.42 -1.50 14.10
CA ASP A 97 0.59 -0.21 13.45
C ASP A 97 0.79 -0.45 11.96
N LEU A 98 -0.33 -0.60 11.26
CA LEU A 98 -0.37 -0.77 9.82
C LEU A 98 -1.18 0.36 9.18
N TRP A 99 -0.77 0.73 7.98
CA TRP A 99 -1.40 1.71 7.12
C TRP A 99 -1.82 1.02 5.82
N ALA A 100 -3.08 1.22 5.45
CA ALA A 100 -3.61 0.88 4.15
C ALA A 100 -3.98 2.16 3.42
N VAL A 101 -3.54 2.28 2.17
CA VAL A 101 -3.80 3.46 1.35
C VAL A 101 -4.40 3.05 0.01
N GLY A 102 -5.25 3.90 -0.53
CA GLY A 102 -5.94 3.62 -1.77
C GLY A 102 -6.98 4.66 -2.10
N ARG A 103 -8.17 4.20 -2.49
CA ARG A 103 -9.31 5.04 -2.82
C ARG A 103 -10.62 4.49 -2.28
N LYS A 104 -11.57 5.38 -2.04
CA LYS A 104 -12.98 5.10 -1.78
C LYS A 104 -13.78 5.94 -2.76
N GLY A 105 -14.42 5.28 -3.73
CA GLY A 105 -14.96 5.95 -4.91
C GLY A 105 -13.88 6.72 -5.68
N SER A 106 -14.09 8.03 -5.85
CA SER A 106 -13.19 8.93 -6.59
C SER A 106 -12.20 9.72 -5.72
N THR A 107 -12.11 9.38 -4.43
CA THR A 107 -11.26 10.11 -3.46
C THR A 107 -10.26 9.18 -2.78
N ALA A 108 -9.09 9.73 -2.46
CA ALA A 108 -8.07 9.05 -1.68
C ALA A 108 -8.63 8.59 -0.32
N ALA A 109 -8.23 7.39 0.10
CA ALA A 109 -8.57 6.82 1.38
C ALA A 109 -7.32 6.33 2.10
N LEU A 110 -7.31 6.51 3.42
CA LEU A 110 -6.21 6.17 4.29
C LEU A 110 -6.78 5.53 5.56
N PHE A 111 -6.33 4.32 5.86
CA PHE A 111 -6.80 3.52 6.98
C PHE A 111 -5.63 3.14 7.89
N HIS A 112 -5.87 3.15 9.19
CA HIS A 112 -4.90 2.77 10.22
C HIS A 112 -5.40 1.60 11.05
N TRP A 113 -4.52 0.64 11.31
CA TRP A 113 -4.73 -0.47 12.21
C TRP A 113 -3.96 -0.26 13.51
N ASP A 114 -4.68 -0.28 14.63
CA ASP A 114 -4.12 -0.10 15.98
C ASP A 114 -3.88 -1.43 16.74
N GLY A 115 -4.07 -2.56 16.07
CA GLY A 115 -4.04 -3.88 16.70
C GLY A 115 -5.41 -4.41 17.13
N GLY A 116 -6.49 -3.65 16.97
CA GLY A 116 -7.85 -4.09 17.24
C GLY A 116 -8.80 -3.87 16.06
N GLU A 117 -8.78 -2.67 15.47
CA GLU A 117 -9.65 -2.36 14.33
C GLU A 117 -8.99 -1.44 13.30
N TRP A 118 -9.47 -1.54 12.06
CA TRP A 118 -9.10 -0.63 10.98
C TRP A 118 -10.00 0.59 11.05
N ARG A 119 -9.41 1.79 11.18
CA ARG A 119 -10.13 3.07 11.19
C ARG A 119 -9.75 3.93 10.01
N GLU A 120 -10.75 4.53 9.38
CA GLU A 120 -10.53 5.56 8.35
C GLU A 120 -9.94 6.81 9.02
N VAL A 121 -8.85 7.34 8.47
CA VAL A 121 -8.18 8.53 8.97
C VAL A 121 -8.51 9.71 8.05
N SER A 122 -9.20 10.69 8.61
CA SER A 122 -9.49 11.95 7.92
C SER A 122 -8.36 12.96 8.11
N SER A 123 -8.04 13.72 7.07
CA SER A 123 -7.07 14.83 7.12
C SER A 123 -7.33 15.80 5.97
N ASP A 124 -7.21 17.11 6.24
CA ASP A 124 -7.28 18.14 5.20
C ASP A 124 -6.21 17.95 4.12
N ALA A 125 -5.10 17.29 4.47
CA ALA A 125 -4.03 16.98 3.53
C ALA A 125 -4.50 16.02 2.41
N LEU A 126 -5.59 15.27 2.61
CA LEU A 126 -6.18 14.37 1.61
C LEU A 126 -7.08 15.08 0.58
N VAL A 127 -7.51 16.33 0.85
CA VAL A 127 -8.53 17.02 0.04
C VAL A 127 -8.09 17.21 -1.42
N GLY A 128 -8.89 16.71 -2.36
CA GLY A 128 -8.60 16.83 -3.80
C GLY A 128 -7.60 15.81 -4.34
N ILE A 129 -7.21 14.80 -3.55
CA ILE A 129 -6.44 13.65 -4.05
C ILE A 129 -7.42 12.54 -4.47
N GLY A 130 -7.25 12.01 -5.68
CA GLY A 130 -8.14 10.96 -6.21
C GLY A 130 -7.82 9.55 -5.71
N SER A 131 -6.55 9.22 -5.56
CA SER A 131 -6.08 7.91 -5.09
C SER A 131 -4.69 8.03 -4.48
N LEU A 132 -4.43 7.25 -3.43
CA LEU A 132 -3.08 6.98 -2.94
C LEU A 132 -2.61 5.63 -3.50
N GLU A 133 -1.36 5.57 -3.94
CA GLU A 133 -0.84 4.42 -4.71
C GLU A 133 0.28 3.69 -3.97
N ALA A 134 0.98 4.38 -3.07
CA ALA A 134 2.11 3.80 -2.34
C ALA A 134 2.20 4.36 -0.92
N VAL A 135 2.67 3.52 -0.01
CA VAL A 135 2.98 3.88 1.38
C VAL A 135 4.32 3.25 1.78
N ALA A 136 5.15 4.00 2.49
CA ALA A 136 6.36 3.52 3.12
C ALA A 136 6.69 4.36 4.35
N GLY A 137 7.38 3.78 5.31
CA GLY A 137 7.82 4.50 6.50
C GLY A 137 9.04 3.84 7.13
N ARG A 138 9.52 4.45 8.21
CA ARG A 138 10.62 3.89 9.04
C ARG A 138 10.13 3.42 10.39
N CYS A 139 9.12 4.09 10.94
CA CYS A 139 8.54 3.80 12.25
C CYS A 139 7.15 4.43 12.33
N ALA A 140 6.46 4.19 13.45
CA ALA A 140 5.12 4.67 13.73
C ALA A 140 4.93 6.19 13.57
N SER A 141 6.00 6.96 13.77
CA SER A 141 5.98 8.42 13.71
C SER A 141 6.61 8.98 12.44
N GLU A 142 6.83 8.15 11.42
CA GLU A 142 7.42 8.60 10.17
C GLU A 142 6.96 7.72 9.00
N VAL A 143 5.89 8.17 8.35
CA VAL A 143 5.24 7.49 7.24
C VAL A 143 5.04 8.46 6.09
N TYR A 144 5.24 7.99 4.87
CA TYR A 144 5.06 8.75 3.65
C TYR A 144 4.07 8.01 2.75
N VAL A 145 3.17 8.76 2.13
CA VAL A 145 2.24 8.23 1.14
C VAL A 145 2.31 9.06 -0.13
N ALA A 146 2.21 8.38 -1.27
CA ALA A 146 2.31 8.98 -2.59
C ALA A 146 1.10 8.59 -3.44
N GLY A 147 0.64 9.50 -4.31
CA GLY A 147 -0.57 9.25 -5.10
C GLY A 147 -0.81 10.20 -6.27
N SER A 148 -2.09 10.38 -6.60
CA SER A 148 -2.53 11.15 -7.76
C SER A 148 -2.11 12.62 -7.70
N GLY A 149 -1.88 13.23 -8.86
CA GLY A 149 -1.65 14.68 -8.95
C GLY A 149 -0.35 15.16 -8.30
N GLY A 150 0.67 14.31 -8.19
CA GLY A 150 1.92 14.62 -7.51
C GLY A 150 1.82 14.62 -5.98
N ALA A 151 0.74 14.07 -5.42
CA ALA A 151 0.52 14.08 -3.98
C ALA A 151 1.61 13.27 -3.24
N LEU A 152 2.39 13.95 -2.41
CA LEU A 152 3.27 13.38 -1.41
C LEU A 152 2.86 13.91 -0.04
N LEU A 153 2.60 13.01 0.90
CA LEU A 153 2.19 13.34 2.26
C LEU A 153 3.16 12.70 3.26
N HIS A 154 3.34 13.36 4.39
CA HIS A 154 4.19 12.93 5.49
C HIS A 154 3.42 12.94 6.81
N TRP A 155 3.47 11.81 7.50
CA TRP A 155 3.03 11.62 8.88
C TRP A 155 4.21 11.77 9.82
N ASP A 156 4.10 12.70 10.76
CA ASP A 156 5.13 13.01 11.77
C ASP A 156 4.88 12.34 13.13
N GLY A 157 3.88 11.46 13.23
CA GLY A 157 3.42 10.87 14.49
C GLY A 157 2.19 11.55 15.09
N ALA A 158 1.78 12.70 14.57
CA ALA A 158 0.60 13.42 15.04
C ALA A 158 -0.29 13.91 13.90
N THR A 159 0.29 14.38 12.80
CA THR A 159 -0.44 14.98 11.69
C THR A 159 0.09 14.56 10.33
N TRP A 160 -0.82 14.49 9.37
CA TRP A 160 -0.47 14.35 7.96
C TRP A 160 -0.29 15.75 7.35
N SER A 161 0.85 15.96 6.69
CA SER A 161 1.19 17.21 6.01
C SER A 161 1.59 16.95 4.56
N ARG A 162 1.33 17.91 3.66
CA ARG A 162 1.75 17.80 2.25
C ARG A 162 3.21 18.21 2.09
N MET A 163 3.94 17.45 1.29
CA MET A 163 5.24 17.82 0.77
C MET A 163 5.09 18.24 -0.70
N THR A 164 5.57 19.42 -1.03
CA THR A 164 5.53 19.92 -2.41
C THR A 164 6.62 19.26 -3.25
N LEU A 165 6.25 18.75 -4.41
CA LEU A 165 7.17 18.26 -5.43
C LEU A 165 7.05 19.11 -6.70
N PRO A 166 8.13 19.23 -7.51
CA PRO A 166 8.09 19.94 -8.79
C PRO A 166 7.43 19.11 -9.90
N THR A 167 6.35 18.38 -9.56
CA THR A 167 5.59 17.56 -10.51
C THR A 167 4.14 17.44 -10.05
N THR A 168 3.24 17.36 -11.01
CA THR A 168 1.82 17.04 -10.80
C THR A 168 1.49 15.66 -11.36
N MET A 169 2.49 14.89 -11.79
CA MET A 169 2.30 13.54 -12.31
C MET A 169 1.92 12.60 -11.17
N ASN A 170 1.13 11.57 -11.48
CA ASN A 170 0.81 10.53 -10.52
C ASN A 170 2.08 9.84 -10.03
N LEU A 171 2.15 9.63 -8.72
CA LEU A 171 3.24 8.96 -8.05
C LEU A 171 2.78 7.53 -7.71
N TYR A 172 3.65 6.56 -7.98
CA TYR A 172 3.34 5.13 -7.88
C TYR A 172 4.25 4.37 -6.93
N GLY A 173 5.32 5.01 -6.45
CA GLY A 173 6.27 4.41 -5.53
C GLY A 173 6.82 5.42 -4.54
N VAL A 174 7.01 4.97 -3.32
CA VAL A 174 7.72 5.69 -2.27
C VAL A 174 8.60 4.70 -1.50
N ALA A 175 9.82 5.12 -1.17
CA ALA A 175 10.75 4.32 -0.39
C ALA A 175 11.58 5.21 0.53
N THR A 176 11.83 4.73 1.74
CA THR A 176 12.74 5.39 2.69
C THR A 176 14.03 4.56 2.80
N VAL A 177 15.18 5.22 2.65
CA VAL A 177 16.50 4.57 2.78
C VAL A 177 17.45 5.50 3.52
N GLY A 178 17.87 5.12 4.73
CA GLY A 178 18.71 6.00 5.55
C GLY A 178 18.01 7.34 5.79
N LYS A 179 18.63 8.46 5.38
CA LYS A 179 18.08 9.83 5.47
C LYS A 179 17.35 10.31 4.22
N GLU A 180 17.18 9.42 3.24
CA GLU A 180 16.65 9.75 1.93
C GLU A 180 15.22 9.26 1.76
N LEU A 181 14.43 10.07 1.05
CA LEU A 181 13.13 9.71 0.52
C LEU A 181 13.22 9.63 -1.01
N TRP A 182 12.81 8.49 -1.55
CA TRP A 182 12.74 8.25 -2.99
C TRP A 182 11.28 8.14 -3.40
N VAL A 183 10.94 8.83 -4.48
CA VAL A 183 9.58 8.85 -5.02
C VAL A 183 9.65 8.61 -6.52
N SER A 184 8.79 7.72 -7.02
CA SER A 184 8.69 7.42 -8.45
C SER A 184 7.27 7.64 -8.98
N GLY A 185 7.16 8.06 -10.24
CA GLY A 185 5.88 8.40 -10.86
C GLY A 185 5.88 8.33 -12.38
N GLY A 186 4.76 8.79 -12.97
CA GLY A 186 4.57 8.85 -14.41
C GLY A 186 5.71 9.58 -15.14
N GLN A 187 5.98 9.15 -16.38
CA GLN A 187 7.06 9.68 -17.25
C GLN A 187 8.48 9.50 -16.68
N GLY A 188 8.70 8.51 -15.80
CA GLY A 188 10.04 8.20 -15.28
C GLY A 188 10.54 9.22 -14.25
N ALA A 189 9.64 10.03 -13.67
CA ALA A 189 10.00 10.93 -12.59
C ALA A 189 10.56 10.11 -11.42
N ILE A 190 11.85 10.30 -11.12
CA ILE A 190 12.50 9.83 -9.89
C ILE A 190 12.95 11.08 -9.15
N LEU A 191 12.40 11.28 -7.96
CA LEU A 191 12.73 12.41 -7.11
C LEU A 191 13.40 11.89 -5.84
N ARG A 192 14.52 12.52 -5.50
CA ARG A 192 15.25 12.33 -4.25
C ARG A 192 15.03 13.58 -3.40
N GLN A 193 14.57 13.38 -2.17
CA GLN A 193 14.35 14.47 -1.22
C GLN A 193 15.06 14.14 0.10
N PRO A 194 15.73 15.11 0.75
CA PRO A 194 16.13 14.96 2.13
C PRO A 194 14.87 14.83 2.99
N ARG A 195 14.87 13.87 3.92
CA ARG A 195 13.76 13.74 4.88
C ARG A 195 13.77 14.93 5.84
N PRO A 196 12.61 15.46 6.26
CA PRO A 196 12.53 16.53 7.26
C PRO A 196 13.31 16.16 8.53
N ALA A 197 13.96 17.15 9.15
CA ALA A 197 14.57 16.98 10.46
C ALA A 197 13.49 16.77 11.53
N ARG A 198 13.77 15.91 12.50
CA ARG A 198 12.90 15.64 13.65
C ARG A 198 12.87 16.83 14.60
#